data_AF-A0A240EM87-F1
#
_entry.id   AF-A0A240EM87-F1
#
_cell.length_a   1.000
_cell.length_b   1.000
_cell.length_c   1.000
_cell.angle_alpha   90.00
_cell.angle_beta   90.00
_cell.angle_gamma   90.00
#
_symmetry.space_group_name_H-M   'P 1'
#
loop_
_entity.id
_entity.type
_entity.pdbx_description
1 polymer ?
#
loop_
_entity_poly.entity_id
_entity_poly.type
_entity_poly.pdbx_seq_one_letter_code
_entity_poly.pdbx_strand_id
1 'polypeptide(L)'
;MTNKKVVWCGRLFWVLVSLCSFELFAKASSNTITDVSFELDKQRRAVIVVELSQVGSVVDISADNQAVNIVLKKTQITSEQLAILDVTDFATQVKVIELFDDNPDARIRVETAAPVHYQYTIQNKQLRVTVLPLSQQQTDEQTLLGEHSKKLTSINFQDIPVRSVLQLLADYNHFNLVVSDSVQGNLTLRLDGVPWTEVLDIILRVKGLDKRVKGNIILVAPRAELDLQETQALEKSRLAEQIGQLKSEIININYAKAADVAAMIGGDSDVSMLSERGSVAIDERTNALLVRELPENLSVIKEIIASLDVPVKQVQIEARVVTIKEGNIEELGIRWGYTSIHGDTTIGSTIEGNLASSGIGGGEVDIDDLLNVNLGTLSDNAASIAFQVASLGSNTLLDLELSALQSESKAEIISSPVLSPPIKSRPI
;
A
#
# COMPACT_ATOMS: atom_id res chain seq x y z
N MET A 1 -2.99 7.40 -98.19
CA MET A 1 -4.14 7.76 -99.06
C MET A 1 -5.23 8.27 -98.13
N THR A 2 -5.83 9.44 -98.19
CA THR A 2 -5.73 10.69 -98.96
C THR A 2 -6.61 11.64 -98.13
N ASN A 3 -6.06 12.68 -97.51
CA ASN A 3 -6.13 14.08 -97.98
C ASN A 3 -7.56 14.67 -97.87
N LYS A 4 -7.84 15.72 -97.10
CA LYS A 4 -7.47 17.14 -97.31
C LYS A 4 -7.84 17.92 -96.02
N LYS A 5 -6.99 18.76 -95.41
CA LYS A 5 -6.49 20.11 -95.78
C LYS A 5 -7.56 21.22 -95.71
N VAL A 6 -7.36 22.48 -95.28
CA VAL A 6 -6.28 23.36 -94.73
C VAL A 6 -6.95 24.72 -94.37
N VAL A 7 -6.27 25.59 -93.60
CA VAL A 7 -6.09 27.08 -93.75
C VAL A 7 -6.49 27.82 -92.45
N TRP A 8 -5.80 28.81 -91.84
CA TRP A 8 -4.43 29.40 -91.86
C TRP A 8 -4.42 30.61 -90.89
N CYS A 9 -3.27 30.94 -90.28
CA CYS A 9 -2.79 32.22 -89.68
C CYS A 9 -3.72 33.10 -88.81
N GLY A 10 -3.31 33.69 -87.69
CA GLY A 10 -1.98 33.99 -87.17
C GLY A 10 -2.00 35.41 -86.59
N ARG A 11 -1.56 35.61 -85.34
CA ARG A 11 -0.90 36.86 -84.92
C ARG A 11 -0.29 36.73 -83.51
N LEU A 12 1.00 37.03 -83.46
CA LEU A 12 1.78 37.34 -82.27
C LEU A 12 1.11 38.45 -81.44
N PHE A 13 1.09 38.28 -80.12
CA PHE A 13 1.35 39.38 -79.20
C PHE A 13 1.95 38.83 -77.90
N TRP A 14 3.26 39.04 -77.73
CA TRP A 14 3.91 39.05 -76.42
C TRP A 14 3.70 40.46 -75.86
N VAL A 15 3.25 40.57 -74.61
CA VAL A 15 3.77 41.51 -73.60
C VAL A 15 3.03 41.25 -72.28
N LEU A 16 3.85 41.18 -71.23
CA LEU A 16 3.60 41.20 -69.80
C LEU A 16 2.22 41.70 -69.33
N VAL A 17 1.71 41.10 -68.25
CA VAL A 17 1.48 41.80 -66.96
C VAL A 17 0.89 40.84 -65.91
N SER A 18 1.51 40.89 -64.74
CA SER A 18 1.05 40.48 -63.40
C SER A 18 0.84 38.99 -63.09
N LEU A 19 1.84 38.42 -62.44
CA LEU A 19 1.59 37.54 -61.29
C LEU A 19 0.67 38.31 -60.33
N CYS A 20 -0.52 37.79 -60.09
CA CYS A 20 -1.31 38.13 -58.92
C CYS A 20 -1.27 36.90 -58.02
N SER A 21 -0.17 36.78 -57.26
CA SER A 21 -0.16 35.95 -56.06
C SER A 21 -1.12 36.60 -55.08
N PHE A 22 -2.37 36.14 -55.07
CA PHE A 22 -3.26 36.41 -53.95
C PHE A 22 -2.73 35.62 -52.76
N GLU A 23 -1.78 36.21 -52.04
CA GLU A 23 -1.66 35.95 -50.62
C GLU A 23 -2.99 36.40 -50.00
N LEU A 24 -3.89 35.43 -49.79
CA LEU A 24 -4.94 35.62 -48.81
C LEU A 24 -4.24 35.73 -47.45
N PHE A 25 -3.80 36.94 -47.10
CA PHE A 25 -3.71 37.32 -45.71
C PHE A 25 -5.10 37.09 -45.14
N ALA A 26 -5.27 36.00 -44.40
CA ALA A 26 -6.36 35.87 -43.47
C ALA A 26 -6.30 37.11 -42.58
N LYS A 27 -7.20 38.05 -42.82
CA LYS A 27 -7.31 39.29 -42.07
C LYS A 27 -7.55 38.85 -40.62
N ALA A 28 -6.51 38.88 -39.79
CA ALA A 28 -6.67 38.65 -38.37
C ALA A 28 -7.78 39.61 -37.92
N SER A 29 -8.84 39.06 -37.33
CA SER A 29 -9.88 39.85 -36.68
C SER A 29 -9.20 40.53 -35.48
N SER A 30 -8.52 41.64 -35.73
CA SER A 30 -8.00 42.52 -34.72
C SER A 30 -9.20 43.31 -34.22
N ASN A 31 -9.64 42.99 -33.01
CA ASN A 31 -10.68 43.77 -32.38
C ASN A 31 -10.09 45.13 -31.98
N THR A 32 -10.90 46.18 -31.94
CA THR A 32 -10.51 47.48 -31.41
C THR A 32 -11.48 47.88 -30.31
N ILE A 33 -10.97 48.50 -29.25
CA ILE A 33 -11.83 49.17 -28.28
C ILE A 33 -12.40 50.40 -28.98
N THR A 34 -13.69 50.69 -28.80
CA THR A 34 -14.38 51.87 -29.38
C THR A 34 -14.72 52.90 -28.31
N ASP A 35 -15.03 52.46 -27.09
CA ASP A 35 -15.29 53.34 -25.95
C ASP A 35 -15.01 52.60 -24.62
N VAL A 36 -14.60 53.35 -23.60
CA VAL A 36 -14.56 52.88 -22.21
C VAL A 36 -15.20 53.93 -21.31
N SER A 37 -16.29 53.53 -20.66
CA SER A 37 -17.06 54.40 -19.78
C SER A 37 -17.31 53.76 -18.42
N PHE A 38 -17.52 54.61 -17.43
CA PHE A 38 -17.89 54.22 -16.07
C PHE A 38 -19.34 54.62 -15.80
N GLU A 39 -20.15 53.64 -15.38
CA GLU A 39 -21.55 53.83 -15.02
C GLU A 39 -21.81 53.36 -13.58
N LEU A 40 -22.79 53.97 -12.92
CA LEU A 40 -23.38 53.46 -11.69
C LEU A 40 -24.67 52.71 -12.02
N ASP A 41 -24.77 51.45 -11.62
CA ASP A 41 -26.03 50.70 -11.73
C ASP A 41 -27.09 51.23 -10.74
N LYS A 42 -28.35 50.81 -10.87
CA LYS A 42 -29.49 51.14 -10.00
C LYS A 42 -29.22 50.90 -8.50
N GLN A 43 -28.27 50.03 -8.19
CA GLN A 43 -27.81 49.71 -6.83
C GLN A 43 -26.56 50.50 -6.39
N ARG A 44 -26.16 51.54 -7.14
CA ARG A 44 -24.94 52.36 -6.94
C ARG A 44 -23.64 51.55 -6.96
N ARG A 45 -23.58 50.51 -7.79
CA ARG A 45 -22.39 49.68 -8.01
C ARG A 45 -21.58 50.22 -9.19
N ALA A 46 -20.27 50.12 -9.10
CA ALA A 46 -19.36 50.48 -10.18
C ALA A 46 -19.49 49.49 -11.34
N VAL A 47 -19.81 50.00 -12.53
CA VAL A 47 -19.86 49.22 -13.77
C VAL A 47 -18.93 49.85 -14.78
N ILE A 48 -17.91 49.12 -15.20
CA ILE A 48 -17.05 49.48 -16.33
C ILE A 48 -17.70 48.93 -17.59
N VAL A 49 -18.00 49.80 -18.55
CA VAL A 49 -18.57 49.43 -19.86
C VAL A 49 -17.49 49.64 -20.91
N VAL A 50 -17.10 48.56 -21.57
CA VAL A 50 -16.12 48.56 -22.65
C VAL A 50 -16.83 48.20 -23.94
N GLU A 51 -16.85 49.10 -24.90
CA GLU A 51 -17.42 48.87 -26.22
C GLU A 51 -16.32 48.40 -27.20
N LEU A 52 -16.63 47.37 -27.97
CA LEU A 52 -15.71 46.67 -28.87
C LEU A 52 -16.21 46.75 -30.32
N SER A 53 -15.30 46.86 -31.28
CA SER A 53 -15.66 46.92 -32.70
C SER A 53 -16.36 45.66 -33.23
N GLN A 54 -16.02 44.48 -32.67
CA GLN A 54 -16.51 43.16 -33.08
C GLN A 54 -16.86 42.28 -31.88
N VAL A 55 -17.80 41.33 -32.09
CA VAL A 55 -18.26 40.35 -31.10
C VAL A 55 -17.33 39.13 -31.17
N GLY A 56 -16.38 38.97 -30.24
CA GLY A 56 -15.51 37.78 -30.25
C GLY A 56 -14.15 37.84 -29.56
N SER A 57 -13.94 38.72 -28.56
CA SER A 57 -12.65 38.76 -27.84
C SER A 57 -12.56 37.67 -26.78
N VAL A 58 -11.36 37.07 -26.62
CA VAL A 58 -11.00 36.35 -25.40
C VAL A 58 -10.73 37.41 -24.33
N VAL A 59 -11.45 37.30 -23.21
CA VAL A 59 -11.32 38.22 -22.07
C VAL A 59 -10.75 37.42 -20.91
N ASP A 60 -9.60 37.86 -20.41
CA ASP A 60 -9.00 37.35 -19.19
C ASP A 60 -9.17 38.42 -18.12
N ILE A 61 -10.04 38.18 -17.14
CA ILE A 61 -10.23 39.07 -16.01
C ILE A 61 -9.65 38.39 -14.79
N SER A 62 -8.71 39.07 -14.14
CA SER A 62 -8.15 38.66 -12.86
C SER A 62 -8.36 39.77 -11.84
N ALA A 63 -8.71 39.40 -10.61
CA ALA A 63 -8.74 40.33 -9.49
C ALA A 63 -7.55 40.04 -8.58
N ASP A 64 -6.82 41.10 -8.25
CA ASP A 64 -5.82 41.14 -7.20
C ASP A 64 -6.38 41.95 -6.00
N ASN A 65 -5.66 41.98 -4.88
CA ASN A 65 -6.08 42.63 -3.64
C ASN A 65 -6.37 44.14 -3.79
N GLN A 66 -5.84 44.80 -4.82
CA GLN A 66 -5.95 46.26 -5.02
C GLN A 66 -6.31 46.68 -6.46
N ALA A 67 -6.53 45.73 -7.37
CA ALA A 67 -6.90 46.03 -8.75
C ALA A 67 -7.63 44.88 -9.42
N VAL A 68 -8.53 45.20 -10.35
CA VAL A 68 -9.10 44.26 -11.32
C VAL A 68 -8.43 44.50 -12.66
N ASN A 69 -7.72 43.50 -13.15
CA ASN A 69 -7.03 43.52 -14.44
C ASN A 69 -7.90 42.82 -15.49
N ILE A 70 -8.32 43.56 -16.50
CA ILE A 70 -9.09 43.05 -17.63
C ILE A 70 -8.18 43.06 -18.85
N VAL A 71 -7.84 41.88 -19.38
CA VAL A 71 -6.98 41.71 -20.54
C VAL A 71 -7.81 41.21 -21.71
N LEU A 72 -7.87 42.01 -22.76
CA LEU A 72 -8.55 41.72 -24.02
C LEU A 72 -7.53 41.26 -25.05
N LYS A 73 -7.54 39.96 -25.37
CA LYS A 73 -6.54 39.39 -26.28
C LYS A 73 -6.75 39.85 -27.72
N LYS A 74 -5.66 40.09 -28.45
CA LYS A 74 -5.69 40.52 -29.88
C LYS A 74 -6.59 41.73 -30.11
N THR A 75 -6.63 42.64 -29.14
CA THR A 75 -7.47 43.84 -29.17
C THR A 75 -6.56 45.06 -29.13
N GLN A 76 -6.70 45.96 -30.09
CA GLN A 76 -5.91 47.18 -30.18
C GLN A 76 -6.65 48.36 -29.53
N ILE A 77 -5.89 49.24 -28.88
CA ILE A 77 -6.37 50.51 -28.33
C ILE A 77 -6.01 51.62 -29.32
N THR A 78 -6.98 52.46 -29.68
CA THR A 78 -6.67 53.65 -30.50
C THR A 78 -6.16 54.78 -29.61
N SER A 79 -5.26 55.63 -30.12
CA SER A 79 -4.58 56.65 -29.30
C SER A 79 -5.52 57.67 -28.64
N GLU A 80 -6.78 57.77 -29.10
CA GLU A 80 -7.82 58.61 -28.52
C GLU A 80 -8.42 58.03 -27.23
N GLN A 81 -8.17 56.76 -26.93
CA GLN A 81 -8.74 56.02 -25.79
C GLN A 81 -7.74 55.78 -24.65
N LEU A 82 -6.50 56.24 -24.80
CA LEU A 82 -5.52 56.25 -23.72
C LEU A 82 -5.92 57.33 -22.71
N ALA A 83 -6.94 57.01 -21.91
CA ALA A 83 -7.48 57.87 -20.87
C ALA A 83 -7.30 57.22 -19.51
N ILE A 84 -6.95 58.05 -18.52
CA ILE A 84 -7.07 57.70 -17.11
C ILE A 84 -8.39 58.29 -16.65
N LEU A 85 -9.31 57.43 -16.22
CA LEU A 85 -10.60 57.83 -15.68
C LEU A 85 -10.50 57.78 -14.14
N ASP A 86 -10.47 58.94 -13.51
CA ASP A 86 -10.62 59.05 -12.05
C ASP A 86 -12.11 59.05 -11.69
N VAL A 87 -12.51 58.08 -10.87
CA VAL A 87 -13.90 57.85 -10.47
C VAL A 87 -14.08 57.88 -8.95
N THR A 88 -13.13 58.50 -8.25
CA THR A 88 -13.14 58.61 -6.78
C THR A 88 -14.38 59.34 -6.24
N ASP A 89 -14.88 60.34 -6.96
CA ASP A 89 -16.04 61.16 -6.57
C ASP A 89 -17.37 60.39 -6.52
N PHE A 90 -17.42 59.19 -7.09
CA PHE A 90 -18.64 58.38 -7.17
C PHE A 90 -18.90 57.50 -5.94
N ALA A 91 -18.05 57.59 -4.92
CA ALA A 91 -18.17 56.84 -3.66
C ALA A 91 -18.33 55.33 -3.87
N THR A 92 -17.60 54.77 -4.85
CA THR A 92 -17.54 53.32 -5.11
C THR A 92 -16.22 52.73 -4.66
N GLN A 93 -16.09 51.40 -4.75
CA GLN A 93 -14.82 50.72 -4.47
C GLN A 93 -13.77 50.91 -5.56
N VAL A 94 -14.14 51.44 -6.73
CA VAL A 94 -13.21 51.74 -7.83
C VAL A 94 -12.68 53.15 -7.66
N LYS A 95 -11.37 53.33 -7.79
CA LYS A 95 -10.69 54.63 -7.70
C LYS A 95 -10.31 55.15 -9.08
N VAL A 96 -9.56 54.34 -9.83
CA VAL A 96 -8.96 54.75 -11.10
C VAL A 96 -9.14 53.64 -12.13
N ILE A 97 -9.43 54.00 -13.38
CA ILE A 97 -9.42 53.07 -14.51
C ILE A 97 -8.36 53.55 -15.50
N GLU A 98 -7.39 52.69 -15.78
CA GLU A 98 -6.28 52.96 -16.68
C GLU A 98 -6.27 51.97 -17.84
N LEU A 99 -6.06 52.46 -19.06
CA LEU A 99 -5.92 51.63 -20.26
C LEU A 99 -4.46 51.55 -20.69
N PHE A 100 -3.98 50.34 -20.97
CA PHE A 100 -2.63 50.02 -21.41
C PHE A 100 -2.69 49.26 -22.74
N ASP A 101 -1.97 49.78 -23.74
CA ASP A 101 -1.78 49.10 -25.03
C ASP A 101 -0.57 48.16 -24.94
N ASP A 102 -0.83 46.91 -24.60
CA ASP A 102 0.17 45.84 -24.47
C ASP A 102 0.15 44.97 -25.75
N ASN A 103 0.47 45.56 -26.91
CA ASN A 103 0.40 44.93 -28.23
C ASN A 103 0.91 43.45 -28.21
N PRO A 104 0.07 42.46 -28.58
CA PRO A 104 -1.20 42.56 -29.32
C PRO A 104 -2.48 42.70 -28.46
N ASP A 105 -2.37 42.84 -27.15
CA ASP A 105 -3.48 42.81 -26.20
C ASP A 105 -3.78 44.20 -25.62
N ALA A 106 -5.03 44.46 -25.27
CA ALA A 106 -5.43 45.65 -24.54
C ALA A 106 -5.63 45.29 -23.07
N ARG A 107 -4.97 46.00 -22.15
CA ARG A 107 -5.12 45.79 -20.71
C ARG A 107 -5.80 46.99 -20.06
N ILE A 108 -6.87 46.75 -19.33
CA ILE A 108 -7.58 47.75 -18.53
C ILE A 108 -7.33 47.41 -17.07
N ARG A 109 -6.71 48.32 -16.34
CA ARG A 109 -6.43 48.19 -14.91
C ARG A 109 -7.43 49.06 -14.16
N VAL A 110 -8.22 48.43 -13.30
CA VAL A 110 -9.22 49.09 -12.46
C VAL A 110 -8.72 49.03 -11.03
N GLU A 111 -8.21 50.15 -10.50
CA GLU A 111 -7.72 50.21 -9.12
C GLU A 111 -8.87 50.25 -8.12
N THR A 112 -8.76 49.45 -7.06
CA THR A 112 -9.81 49.31 -6.04
C THR A 112 -9.34 49.68 -4.64
N ALA A 113 -10.26 50.18 -3.82
CA ALA A 113 -9.98 50.58 -2.43
C ALA A 113 -9.81 49.39 -1.48
N ALA A 114 -10.43 48.26 -1.80
CA ALA A 114 -10.43 47.02 -1.02
C ALA A 114 -10.46 45.82 -1.97
N PRO A 115 -10.24 44.59 -1.48
CA PRO A 115 -10.51 43.38 -2.25
C PRO A 115 -11.97 43.39 -2.70
N VAL A 116 -12.17 43.12 -3.99
CA VAL A 116 -13.49 43.09 -4.62
C VAL A 116 -13.73 41.75 -5.31
N HIS A 117 -15.00 41.38 -5.44
CA HIS A 117 -15.42 40.39 -6.41
C HIS A 117 -15.91 41.11 -7.68
N TYR A 118 -15.83 40.46 -8.84
CA TYR A 118 -16.33 41.02 -10.08
C TYR A 118 -17.29 40.05 -10.74
N GLN A 119 -18.31 40.62 -11.38
CA GLN A 119 -19.17 39.91 -12.31
C GLN A 119 -19.04 40.60 -13.65
N TYR A 120 -18.97 39.84 -14.73
CA TYR A 120 -18.94 40.42 -16.05
C TYR A 120 -19.99 39.79 -16.97
N THR A 121 -20.39 40.53 -17.98
CA THR A 121 -21.31 40.06 -18.99
C THR A 121 -20.89 40.65 -20.33
N ILE A 122 -20.82 39.79 -21.34
CA ILE A 122 -20.56 40.21 -22.72
C ILE A 122 -21.88 40.08 -23.48
N GLN A 123 -22.44 41.20 -23.90
CA GLN A 123 -23.65 41.26 -24.72
C GLN A 123 -23.39 42.12 -25.94
N ASN A 124 -23.64 41.54 -27.13
CA ASN A 124 -23.32 42.15 -28.42
C ASN A 124 -21.84 42.58 -28.46
N LYS A 125 -21.61 43.89 -28.51
CA LYS A 125 -20.30 44.55 -28.60
C LYS A 125 -19.83 45.15 -27.27
N GLN A 126 -20.58 44.96 -26.19
CA GLN A 126 -20.29 45.58 -24.90
C GLN A 126 -19.87 44.53 -23.87
N LEU A 127 -18.69 44.71 -23.29
CA LEU A 127 -18.24 44.05 -22.08
C LEU A 127 -18.63 44.95 -20.90
N ARG A 128 -19.54 44.47 -20.05
CA ARG A 128 -19.90 45.12 -18.79
C ARG A 128 -19.24 44.39 -17.64
N VAL A 129 -18.38 45.05 -16.89
CA VAL A 129 -17.73 44.52 -15.68
C VAL A 129 -18.28 45.26 -14.47
N THR A 130 -19.06 44.55 -13.65
CA THR A 130 -19.60 45.06 -12.39
C THR A 130 -18.67 44.69 -11.25
N VAL A 131 -18.24 45.67 -10.47
CA VAL A 131 -17.36 45.49 -9.30
C VAL A 131 -18.22 45.45 -8.03
N LEU A 132 -18.10 44.37 -7.27
CA LEU A 132 -18.86 44.11 -6.04
C LEU A 132 -17.91 44.09 -4.82
N PRO A 133 -18.35 44.60 -3.65
CA PRO A 133 -17.59 44.44 -2.42
C PRO A 133 -17.58 42.95 -2.00
N LEU A 134 -16.42 42.44 -1.58
CA LEU A 134 -16.32 41.12 -0.97
C LEU A 134 -17.03 41.14 0.40
N SER A 135 -18.14 40.40 0.52
CA SER A 135 -18.82 40.18 1.80
C SER A 135 -18.12 39.05 2.56
N GLN A 136 -17.94 39.20 3.88
CA GLN A 136 -17.19 38.28 4.75
C GLN A 136 -17.72 36.83 4.79
N GLN A 137 -18.86 36.53 4.16
CA GLN A 137 -19.44 35.19 4.09
C GLN A 137 -19.00 34.33 2.88
N GLN A 138 -18.21 34.87 1.94
CA GLN A 138 -17.73 34.11 0.77
C GLN A 138 -16.29 33.59 0.89
N THR A 139 -15.60 33.93 1.98
CA THR A 139 -14.22 33.49 2.26
C THR A 139 -14.14 32.00 2.63
N ASP A 140 -15.22 31.44 3.18
CA ASP A 140 -15.19 30.09 3.77
C ASP A 140 -15.34 28.96 2.74
N GLU A 141 -15.91 29.21 1.56
CA GLU A 141 -16.02 28.19 0.49
C GLU A 141 -14.78 28.09 -0.40
N GLN A 142 -13.96 29.15 -0.49
CA GLN A 142 -12.75 29.15 -1.32
C GLN A 142 -11.55 28.49 -0.65
N THR A 143 -11.57 28.31 0.67
CA THR A 143 -10.44 27.77 1.44
C THR A 143 -10.45 26.23 1.52
N LEU A 144 -11.50 25.55 1.03
CA LEU A 144 -11.68 24.09 1.13
C LEU A 144 -11.33 23.30 -0.15
N LEU A 145 -10.92 23.96 -1.23
CA LEU A 145 -10.51 23.28 -2.47
C LEU A 145 -9.00 23.44 -2.66
N GLY A 146 -8.28 22.40 -2.22
CA GLY A 146 -6.82 22.35 -2.12
C GLY A 146 -6.02 22.71 -3.38
N GLU A 147 -4.77 23.03 -3.11
CA GLU A 147 -3.69 23.38 -4.03
C GLU A 147 -3.43 22.29 -5.09
N HIS A 148 -4.19 22.31 -6.17
CA HIS A 148 -3.76 21.78 -7.47
C HIS A 148 -4.13 22.80 -8.54
N SER A 149 -3.24 23.78 -8.74
CA SER A 149 -3.21 24.75 -9.85
C SER A 149 -4.51 24.92 -10.66
N LYS A 150 -5.60 25.39 -10.03
CA LYS A 150 -6.83 25.71 -10.76
C LYS A 150 -6.69 27.10 -11.35
N LYS A 151 -5.90 27.22 -12.43
CA LYS A 151 -6.02 28.35 -13.34
C LYS A 151 -7.40 28.26 -13.98
N LEU A 152 -8.35 29.00 -13.42
CA LEU A 152 -9.73 29.02 -13.88
C LEU A 152 -9.72 29.63 -15.27
N THR A 153 -10.18 28.87 -16.27
CA THR A 153 -10.16 29.32 -17.66
C THR A 153 -11.59 29.45 -18.15
N SER A 154 -12.00 30.66 -18.48
CA SER A 154 -13.27 30.93 -19.14
C SER A 154 -13.03 30.97 -20.65
N ILE A 155 -13.68 30.07 -21.38
CA ILE A 155 -13.41 29.85 -22.81
C ILE A 155 -14.74 29.80 -23.56
N ASN A 156 -14.82 30.53 -24.67
CA ASN A 156 -15.97 30.51 -25.56
C ASN A 156 -15.51 30.20 -26.99
N PHE A 157 -15.81 28.98 -27.45
CA PHE A 157 -15.57 28.51 -28.80
C PHE A 157 -16.89 28.31 -29.52
N GLN A 158 -16.98 28.80 -30.75
CA GLN A 158 -18.13 28.61 -31.62
C GLN A 158 -17.63 28.01 -32.93
N ASP A 159 -18.09 26.79 -33.23
CA ASP A 159 -17.78 26.05 -34.46
C ASP A 159 -16.27 25.95 -34.79
N ILE A 160 -15.45 25.60 -33.79
CA ILE A 160 -14.00 25.48 -33.97
C ILE A 160 -13.61 24.01 -34.13
N PRO A 161 -12.69 23.64 -35.05
CA PRO A 161 -12.15 22.29 -35.15
C PRO A 161 -11.56 21.83 -33.81
N VAL A 162 -11.88 20.61 -33.38
CA VAL A 162 -11.45 20.07 -32.08
C VAL A 162 -9.92 20.09 -31.93
N ARG A 163 -9.19 19.84 -33.02
CA ARG A 163 -7.71 19.93 -33.07
C ARG A 163 -7.19 21.31 -32.64
N SER A 164 -7.83 22.37 -33.11
CA SER A 164 -7.40 23.76 -32.86
C SER A 164 -7.70 24.15 -31.42
N VAL A 165 -8.81 23.66 -30.88
CA VAL A 165 -9.16 23.82 -29.46
C VAL A 165 -8.14 23.13 -28.57
N LEU A 166 -7.78 21.88 -28.86
CA LEU A 166 -6.81 21.11 -28.07
C LEU A 166 -5.40 21.73 -28.14
N GLN A 167 -4.99 22.23 -29.32
CA GLN A 167 -3.74 22.97 -29.47
C GLN A 167 -3.73 24.26 -28.65
N LEU A 168 -4.81 25.04 -28.68
CA LEU A 168 -4.89 26.28 -27.89
C LEU A 168 -4.83 26.01 -26.39
N LEU A 169 -5.43 24.91 -25.92
CA LEU A 169 -5.33 24.47 -24.53
C LEU A 169 -3.90 24.05 -24.15
N ALA A 170 -3.20 23.37 -25.05
CA ALA A 170 -1.80 22.98 -24.88
C ALA A 170 -0.87 24.20 -24.83
N ASP A 171 -1.07 25.17 -25.72
CA ASP A 171 -0.30 26.41 -25.78
C ASP A 171 -0.52 27.27 -24.53
N TYR A 172 -1.76 27.39 -24.06
CA TYR A 172 -2.11 28.18 -22.87
C TYR A 172 -1.56 27.61 -21.56
N ASN A 173 -1.48 26.28 -21.45
CA ASN A 173 -1.04 25.58 -20.25
C ASN A 173 0.39 25.00 -20.37
N HIS A 174 1.09 25.28 -21.47
CA HIS A 174 2.47 24.88 -21.74
C HIS A 174 2.74 23.36 -21.61
N PHE A 175 1.85 22.50 -22.11
CA PHE A 175 2.09 21.06 -22.18
C PHE A 175 2.24 20.58 -23.62
N ASN A 176 3.04 19.53 -23.85
CA ASN A 176 3.21 18.98 -25.20
C ASN A 176 2.03 18.06 -25.53
N LEU A 177 1.37 18.36 -26.64
CA LEU A 177 0.22 17.62 -27.14
C LEU A 177 0.48 17.12 -28.57
N VAL A 178 0.20 15.85 -28.81
CA VAL A 178 0.16 15.25 -30.15
C VAL A 178 -1.27 14.78 -30.41
N VAL A 179 -1.85 15.28 -31.50
CA VAL A 179 -3.22 14.91 -31.92
C VAL A 179 -3.11 14.05 -33.18
N SER A 180 -3.78 12.89 -33.19
CA SER A 180 -3.84 12.02 -34.38
C SER A 180 -4.63 12.69 -35.51
N ASP A 181 -4.24 12.44 -36.77
CA ASP A 181 -4.93 12.96 -37.96
C ASP A 181 -6.38 12.48 -38.07
N SER A 182 -6.70 11.36 -37.41
CA SER A 182 -8.05 10.78 -37.31
C SER A 182 -9.03 11.64 -36.49
N VAL A 183 -8.56 12.65 -35.76
CA VAL A 183 -9.41 13.52 -34.94
C VAL A 183 -10.16 14.53 -35.82
N GLN A 184 -11.44 14.27 -36.06
CA GLN A 184 -12.30 15.10 -36.91
C GLN A 184 -13.49 15.69 -36.15
N GLY A 185 -13.98 16.83 -36.66
CA GLY A 185 -15.21 17.47 -36.21
C GLY A 185 -15.02 18.82 -35.52
N ASN A 186 -16.14 19.52 -35.38
CA ASN A 186 -16.22 20.89 -34.90
C ASN A 186 -16.85 20.88 -33.50
N LEU A 187 -16.42 21.78 -32.63
CA LEU A 187 -16.95 21.91 -31.28
C LEU A 187 -17.38 23.35 -31.02
N THR A 188 -18.56 23.47 -30.42
CA THR A 188 -19.05 24.72 -29.82
C THR A 188 -19.12 24.48 -28.32
N LEU A 189 -18.40 25.28 -27.55
CA LEU A 189 -18.25 25.11 -26.11
C LEU A 189 -18.15 26.47 -25.43
N ARG A 190 -18.93 26.68 -24.38
CA ARG A 190 -18.82 27.84 -23.50
C ARG A 190 -18.61 27.35 -22.09
N LEU A 191 -17.48 27.73 -21.50
CA LEU A 191 -17.11 27.39 -20.13
C LEU A 191 -16.76 28.66 -19.38
N ASP A 192 -17.12 28.70 -18.11
CA ASP A 192 -16.85 29.82 -17.22
C ASP A 192 -16.28 29.28 -15.91
N GLY A 193 -15.08 29.73 -15.54
CA GLY A 193 -14.47 29.37 -14.26
C GLY A 193 -14.12 27.88 -14.09
N VAL A 194 -13.77 27.16 -15.18
CA VAL A 194 -13.46 25.72 -15.13
C VAL A 194 -11.94 25.47 -15.27
N PRO A 195 -11.34 24.54 -14.50
CA PRO A 195 -9.93 24.14 -14.68
C PRO A 195 -9.67 23.47 -16.03
N TRP A 196 -8.51 23.73 -16.64
CA TRP A 196 -8.17 23.21 -17.97
C TRP A 196 -8.17 21.68 -18.08
N THR A 197 -7.86 20.96 -17.00
CA THR A 197 -7.90 19.48 -16.96
C THR A 197 -9.33 18.96 -17.12
N GLU A 198 -10.27 19.59 -16.45
CA GLU A 198 -11.70 19.30 -16.54
C GLU A 198 -12.26 19.69 -17.90
N VAL A 199 -11.83 20.84 -18.44
CA VAL A 199 -12.14 21.26 -19.82
C VAL A 199 -11.68 20.22 -20.84
N LEU A 200 -10.43 19.76 -20.73
CA LEU A 200 -9.86 18.74 -21.61
C LEU A 200 -10.69 17.45 -21.54
N ASP A 201 -11.03 16.97 -20.34
CA ASP A 201 -11.80 15.74 -20.17
C ASP A 201 -13.22 15.84 -20.73
N ILE A 202 -13.87 17.00 -20.61
CA ILE A 202 -15.18 17.28 -21.22
C ILE A 202 -15.07 17.21 -22.76
N ILE A 203 -14.06 17.85 -23.33
CA ILE A 203 -13.84 17.85 -24.79
C ILE A 203 -13.62 16.43 -25.32
N LEU A 204 -12.76 15.66 -24.62
CA LEU A 204 -12.47 14.28 -24.99
C LEU A 204 -13.75 13.42 -24.94
N ARG A 205 -14.55 13.54 -23.88
CA ARG A 205 -15.79 12.76 -23.69
C ARG A 205 -16.85 13.10 -24.74
N VAL A 206 -17.08 14.38 -25.03
CA VAL A 206 -18.12 14.81 -26.00
C VAL A 206 -17.80 14.34 -27.42
N LYS A 207 -16.52 14.24 -27.78
CA LYS A 207 -16.07 13.82 -29.11
C LYS A 207 -15.61 12.36 -29.20
N GLY A 208 -15.76 11.58 -28.13
CA GLY A 208 -15.35 10.16 -28.11
C GLY A 208 -13.84 9.95 -28.28
N LEU A 209 -13.05 10.94 -27.88
CA LEU A 209 -11.60 10.89 -27.89
C LEU A 209 -11.10 10.40 -26.52
N ASP A 210 -9.88 9.88 -26.48
CA ASP A 210 -9.19 9.53 -25.25
C ASP A 210 -7.74 10.02 -25.29
N LYS A 211 -7.11 10.11 -24.11
CA LYS A 211 -5.73 10.60 -23.95
C LYS A 211 -4.80 9.52 -23.38
N ARG A 212 -3.59 9.43 -23.89
CA ARG A 212 -2.51 8.60 -23.32
C ARG A 212 -1.30 9.46 -23.00
N VAL A 213 -0.84 9.39 -21.76
CA VAL A 213 0.33 10.15 -21.30
C VAL A 213 1.56 9.27 -21.45
N LYS A 214 2.54 9.71 -22.24
CA LYS A 214 3.85 9.06 -22.36
C LYS A 214 4.93 10.06 -21.98
N GLY A 215 5.30 10.03 -20.69
CA GLY A 215 6.26 10.98 -20.12
C GLY A 215 5.74 12.42 -20.21
N ASN A 216 6.41 13.26 -21.00
CA ASN A 216 6.11 14.69 -21.17
C ASN A 216 5.17 15.01 -22.34
N ILE A 217 4.64 14.00 -23.03
CA ILE A 217 3.77 14.17 -24.21
C ILE A 217 2.41 13.53 -23.94
N ILE A 218 1.34 14.25 -24.26
CA ILE A 218 -0.04 13.75 -24.25
C ILE A 218 -0.44 13.41 -25.68
N LEU A 219 -0.76 12.15 -25.94
CA LEU A 219 -1.32 11.70 -27.21
C LEU A 219 -2.85 11.70 -27.11
N VAL A 220 -3.53 12.38 -28.04
CA VAL A 220 -4.99 12.38 -28.17
C VAL A 220 -5.39 11.78 -29.50
N ALA A 221 -6.23 10.75 -29.44
CA ALA A 221 -6.75 10.06 -30.61
C ALA A 221 -8.17 9.53 -30.34
N PRO A 222 -8.93 9.13 -31.38
CA PRO A 222 -10.22 8.49 -31.20
C PRO A 222 -10.09 7.23 -30.34
N ARG A 223 -11.02 7.02 -29.40
CA ARG A 223 -10.96 5.89 -28.47
C ARG A 223 -10.82 4.54 -29.18
N ALA A 224 -11.56 4.33 -30.27
CA ALA A 224 -11.51 3.10 -31.05
C ALA A 224 -10.12 2.82 -31.66
N GLU A 225 -9.37 3.86 -32.04
CA GLU A 225 -8.01 3.70 -32.59
C GLU A 225 -7.03 3.30 -31.48
N LEU A 226 -7.13 3.94 -30.31
CA LEU A 226 -6.28 3.62 -29.16
C LEU A 226 -6.53 2.22 -28.63
N ASP A 227 -7.81 1.83 -28.51
CA ASP A 227 -8.20 0.49 -28.09
C ASP A 227 -7.65 -0.57 -29.07
N LEU A 228 -7.74 -0.30 -30.39
CA LEU A 228 -7.19 -1.18 -31.42
C LEU A 228 -5.66 -1.27 -31.37
N GLN A 229 -4.96 -0.15 -31.17
CA GLN A 229 -3.49 -0.16 -31.04
C GLN A 229 -3.05 -0.96 -29.80
N GLU A 230 -3.80 -0.85 -28.71
CA GLU A 230 -3.52 -1.56 -27.46
C GLU A 230 -3.78 -3.06 -27.59
N THR A 231 -4.93 -3.46 -28.17
CA THR A 231 -5.20 -4.88 -28.43
C THR A 231 -4.18 -5.48 -29.38
N GLN A 232 -3.80 -4.77 -30.45
CA GLN A 232 -2.75 -5.23 -31.36
C GLN A 232 -1.38 -5.33 -30.68
N ALA A 233 -1.04 -4.40 -29.79
CA ALA A 233 0.21 -4.47 -29.03
C ALA A 233 0.23 -5.68 -28.09
N LEU A 234 -0.89 -5.94 -27.41
CA LEU A 234 -1.04 -7.12 -26.55
C LEU A 234 -1.00 -8.42 -27.36
N GLU A 235 -1.72 -8.50 -28.48
CA GLU A 235 -1.67 -9.67 -29.38
C GLU A 235 -0.27 -9.91 -29.92
N LYS A 236 0.44 -8.85 -30.36
CA LYS A 236 1.84 -8.96 -30.79
C LYS A 236 2.73 -9.48 -29.67
N SER A 237 2.55 -8.99 -28.45
CA SER A 237 3.30 -9.49 -27.28
C SER A 237 3.02 -10.97 -27.01
N ARG A 238 1.74 -11.38 -27.06
CA ARG A 238 1.35 -12.79 -26.87
C ARG A 238 1.89 -13.69 -27.98
N LEU A 239 1.83 -13.24 -29.23
CA LEU A 239 2.40 -13.96 -30.36
C LEU A 239 3.92 -14.05 -30.27
N ALA A 240 4.59 -12.98 -29.83
CA ALA A 240 6.03 -12.98 -29.61
C ALA A 240 6.43 -14.01 -28.54
N GLU A 241 5.67 -14.11 -27.45
CA GLU A 241 5.87 -15.13 -26.41
C GLU A 241 5.62 -16.55 -26.95
N GLN A 242 4.55 -16.74 -27.73
CA GLN A 242 4.21 -18.04 -28.33
C GLN A 242 5.21 -18.50 -29.40
N ILE A 243 5.80 -17.59 -30.17
CA ILE A 243 6.75 -17.88 -31.25
C ILE A 243 8.20 -17.85 -30.75
N GLY A 244 8.43 -17.30 -29.55
CA GLY A 244 9.74 -17.20 -28.92
C GLY A 244 10.50 -18.54 -28.91
N GLN A 245 11.81 -18.45 -29.14
CA GLN A 245 12.69 -19.60 -29.09
C GLN A 245 12.97 -19.97 -27.62
N LEU A 246 12.52 -21.16 -27.21
CA LEU A 246 12.82 -21.71 -25.89
C LEU A 246 14.30 -22.13 -25.81
N LYS A 247 14.92 -21.86 -24.66
CA LYS A 247 16.25 -22.36 -24.31
C LYS A 247 16.14 -23.32 -23.14
N SER A 248 16.93 -24.39 -23.18
CA SER A 248 17.06 -25.34 -22.09
C SER A 248 18.37 -25.11 -21.36
N GLU A 249 18.31 -24.98 -20.04
CA GLU A 249 19.49 -24.86 -19.19
C GLU A 249 19.37 -25.75 -17.95
N ILE A 250 20.53 -26.18 -17.45
CA ILE A 250 20.64 -26.99 -16.24
C ILE A 250 21.06 -26.06 -15.10
N ILE A 251 20.29 -26.06 -14.01
CA ILE A 251 20.51 -25.26 -12.82
C ILE A 251 20.76 -26.21 -11.65
N ASN A 252 21.96 -26.13 -11.06
CA ASN A 252 22.33 -26.96 -9.93
C ASN A 252 21.86 -26.33 -8.62
N ILE A 253 21.27 -27.13 -7.73
CA ILE A 253 20.78 -26.69 -6.43
C ILE A 253 21.65 -27.33 -5.33
N ASN A 254 22.10 -26.53 -4.38
CA ASN A 254 23.14 -26.93 -3.42
C ASN A 254 22.59 -27.23 -2.01
N TYR A 255 21.70 -26.37 -1.51
CA TYR A 255 21.17 -26.42 -0.14
C TYR A 255 19.72 -26.93 -0.09
N ALA A 256 18.89 -26.51 -1.05
CA ALA A 256 17.51 -26.95 -1.18
C ALA A 256 17.39 -28.28 -1.97
N LYS A 257 16.23 -28.94 -1.88
CA LYS A 257 15.92 -30.09 -2.72
C LYS A 257 15.35 -29.62 -4.05
N ALA A 258 15.87 -30.15 -5.16
CA ALA A 258 15.41 -29.78 -6.49
C ALA A 258 13.92 -30.09 -6.71
N ALA A 259 13.41 -31.18 -6.12
CA ALA A 259 11.99 -31.52 -6.20
C ALA A 259 11.08 -30.44 -5.58
N ASP A 260 11.46 -29.90 -4.41
CA ASP A 260 10.68 -28.86 -3.73
C ASP A 260 10.69 -27.55 -4.53
N VAL A 261 11.85 -27.19 -5.09
CA VAL A 261 12.01 -25.98 -5.93
C VAL A 261 11.25 -26.12 -7.26
N ALA A 262 11.29 -27.30 -7.90
CA ALA A 262 10.52 -27.56 -9.11
C ALA A 262 9.01 -27.49 -8.88
N ALA A 263 8.53 -28.02 -7.74
CA ALA A 263 7.12 -27.93 -7.36
C ALA A 263 6.68 -26.47 -7.13
N MET A 264 7.57 -25.60 -6.64
CA MET A 264 7.28 -24.16 -6.50
C MET A 264 7.26 -23.43 -7.85
N ILE A 265 8.14 -23.79 -8.78
CA ILE A 265 8.29 -23.09 -10.07
C ILE A 265 7.26 -23.54 -11.11
N GLY A 266 6.99 -24.85 -11.18
CA GLY A 266 6.14 -25.47 -12.20
C GLY A 266 4.95 -26.25 -11.65
N GLY A 267 4.62 -26.11 -10.37
CA GLY A 267 3.45 -26.74 -9.77
C GLY A 267 2.14 -26.10 -10.24
N ASP A 268 1.05 -26.84 -10.10
CA ASP A 268 -0.34 -26.48 -10.44
C ASP A 268 -0.95 -25.38 -9.55
N SER A 269 -0.11 -24.67 -8.80
CA SER A 269 -0.49 -23.48 -8.04
C SER A 269 -0.74 -22.31 -8.99
N ASP A 270 -1.70 -21.45 -8.66
CA ASP A 270 -2.10 -20.24 -9.43
C ASP A 270 -0.95 -19.25 -9.75
N VAL A 271 0.26 -19.51 -9.24
CA VAL A 271 1.49 -18.75 -9.44
C VAL A 271 2.54 -19.64 -10.12
N SER A 272 2.23 -20.18 -11.30
CA SER A 272 3.26 -20.80 -12.15
C SER A 272 4.19 -19.71 -12.68
N MET A 273 5.50 -19.89 -12.51
CA MET A 273 6.52 -18.95 -13.02
C MET A 273 6.98 -19.32 -14.43
N LEU A 274 6.43 -20.38 -15.00
CA LEU A 274 6.73 -20.87 -16.35
C LEU A 274 5.71 -20.32 -17.35
N SER A 275 6.17 -20.02 -18.57
CA SER A 275 5.26 -19.75 -19.68
C SER A 275 4.41 -20.98 -20.02
N GLU A 276 3.36 -20.81 -20.82
CA GLU A 276 2.49 -21.89 -21.29
C GLU A 276 3.26 -23.05 -21.99
N ARG A 277 4.42 -22.75 -22.59
CA ARG A 277 5.27 -23.73 -23.28
C ARG A 277 6.48 -24.19 -22.45
N GLY A 278 6.69 -23.54 -21.32
CA GLY A 278 7.78 -23.79 -20.39
C GLY A 278 7.61 -25.13 -19.70
N SER A 279 8.74 -25.76 -19.38
CA SER A 279 8.72 -27.04 -18.66
C SER A 279 9.93 -27.16 -17.76
N VAL A 280 9.73 -27.71 -16.56
CA VAL A 280 10.79 -28.06 -15.63
C VAL A 280 10.85 -29.57 -15.47
N ALA A 281 12.05 -30.13 -15.53
CA ALA A 281 12.34 -31.52 -15.21
C ALA A 281 13.40 -31.58 -14.11
N ILE A 282 13.29 -32.58 -13.23
CA ILE A 282 14.18 -32.76 -12.09
C ILE A 282 15.13 -33.91 -12.41
N ASP A 283 16.44 -33.70 -12.25
CA ASP A 283 17.42 -34.79 -12.14
C ASP A 283 17.73 -35.01 -10.65
N GLU A 284 17.07 -36.00 -10.05
CA GLU A 284 17.24 -36.34 -8.64
C GLU A 284 18.67 -36.82 -8.31
N ARG A 285 19.36 -37.44 -9.28
CA ARG A 285 20.71 -37.98 -9.06
C ARG A 285 21.74 -36.87 -8.87
N THR A 286 21.59 -35.76 -9.58
CA THR A 286 22.51 -34.61 -9.50
C THR A 286 21.94 -33.42 -8.72
N ASN A 287 20.71 -33.52 -8.21
CA ASN A 287 19.97 -32.42 -7.57
C ASN A 287 19.96 -31.16 -8.45
N ALA A 288 19.65 -31.35 -9.72
CA ALA A 288 19.62 -30.27 -10.72
C ALA A 288 18.25 -30.16 -11.36
N LEU A 289 17.91 -28.94 -11.79
CA LEU A 289 16.72 -28.64 -12.57
C LEU A 289 17.10 -28.42 -14.02
N LEU A 290 16.46 -29.16 -14.92
CA LEU A 290 16.47 -28.86 -16.34
C LEU A 290 15.25 -28.00 -16.63
N VAL A 291 15.49 -26.70 -16.85
CA VAL A 291 14.46 -25.72 -17.14
C VAL A 291 14.50 -25.38 -18.62
N ARG A 292 13.36 -25.55 -19.30
CA ARG A 292 13.17 -25.10 -20.68
C ARG A 292 12.22 -23.91 -20.66
N GLU A 293 12.73 -22.72 -20.99
CA GLU A 293 11.92 -21.50 -20.99
C GLU A 293 12.37 -20.42 -21.98
N LEU A 294 11.60 -19.32 -22.09
CA LEU A 294 12.05 -18.10 -22.77
C LEU A 294 13.27 -17.51 -22.05
N PRO A 295 14.26 -16.93 -22.77
CA PRO A 295 15.48 -16.41 -22.17
C PRO A 295 15.28 -15.34 -21.07
N GLU A 296 14.22 -14.53 -21.22
CA GLU A 296 13.85 -13.48 -20.26
C GLU A 296 13.38 -14.10 -18.93
N ASN A 297 12.42 -15.02 -18.99
CA ASN A 297 11.90 -15.76 -17.83
C ASN A 297 12.98 -16.64 -17.18
N LEU A 298 13.84 -17.26 -17.98
CA LEU A 298 14.93 -18.10 -17.48
C LEU A 298 15.91 -17.32 -16.60
N SER A 299 16.15 -16.04 -16.91
CA SER A 299 17.01 -15.17 -16.10
C SER A 299 16.37 -14.86 -14.74
N VAL A 300 15.05 -14.58 -14.74
CA VAL A 300 14.27 -14.36 -13.52
C VAL A 300 14.23 -15.62 -12.64
N ILE A 301 13.99 -16.79 -13.24
CA ILE A 301 13.96 -18.07 -12.52
C ILE A 301 15.30 -18.35 -11.83
N LYS A 302 16.44 -18.08 -12.48
CA LYS A 302 17.77 -18.24 -11.86
C LYS A 302 17.97 -17.34 -10.64
N GLU A 303 17.55 -16.08 -10.73
CA GLU A 303 17.66 -15.13 -9.62
C GLU A 303 16.86 -15.58 -8.41
N ILE A 304 15.64 -16.08 -8.65
CA ILE A 304 14.76 -16.60 -7.60
C ILE A 304 15.34 -17.88 -6.98
N ILE A 305 15.81 -18.82 -7.80
CA ILE A 305 16.47 -20.05 -7.31
C ILE A 305 17.68 -19.68 -6.45
N ALA A 306 18.50 -18.71 -6.87
CA ALA A 306 19.66 -18.27 -6.11
C ALA A 306 19.28 -17.63 -4.76
N SER A 307 18.14 -16.93 -4.69
CA SER A 307 17.63 -16.38 -3.42
C SER A 307 17.03 -17.44 -2.49
N LEU A 308 16.53 -18.56 -3.03
CA LEU A 308 15.92 -19.66 -2.26
C LEU A 308 16.95 -20.70 -1.80
N ASP A 309 18.00 -20.91 -2.59
CA ASP A 309 19.05 -21.89 -2.32
C ASP A 309 20.08 -21.34 -1.32
N VAL A 310 19.63 -21.13 -0.08
CA VAL A 310 20.45 -20.62 1.03
C VAL A 310 20.60 -21.65 2.16
N PRO A 311 21.76 -21.71 2.84
CA PRO A 311 21.96 -22.63 3.96
C PRO A 311 21.05 -22.24 5.13
N VAL A 312 20.34 -23.21 5.68
CA VAL A 312 19.51 -23.02 6.87
C VAL A 312 20.34 -23.20 8.15
N LYS A 313 19.99 -22.45 9.20
CA LYS A 313 20.70 -22.48 10.48
C LYS A 313 20.33 -23.73 11.27
N GLN A 314 21.33 -24.41 11.82
CA GLN A 314 21.13 -25.50 12.76
C GLN A 314 20.84 -24.93 14.15
N VAL A 315 19.89 -25.53 14.87
CA VAL A 315 19.62 -25.23 16.27
C VAL A 315 19.85 -26.48 17.12
N GLN A 316 20.46 -26.30 18.28
CA GLN A 316 20.60 -27.35 19.29
C GLN A 316 19.62 -27.05 20.41
N ILE A 317 18.79 -28.03 20.74
CA ILE A 317 17.80 -27.93 21.81
C ILE A 317 18.27 -28.83 22.95
N GLU A 318 18.51 -28.23 24.11
CA GLU A 318 18.83 -28.94 25.34
C GLU A 318 17.67 -28.78 26.33
N ALA A 319 17.18 -29.88 26.88
CA ALA A 319 16.26 -29.84 28.00
C ALA A 319 16.98 -30.36 29.24
N ARG A 320 16.68 -29.79 30.42
CA ARG A 320 17.24 -30.24 31.71
C ARG A 320 16.10 -30.55 32.66
N VAL A 321 16.01 -31.81 33.08
CA VAL A 321 15.01 -32.31 34.02
C VAL A 321 15.72 -32.67 35.32
N VAL A 322 15.28 -32.10 36.43
CA VAL A 322 15.83 -32.38 37.76
C VAL A 322 14.70 -32.91 38.64
N THR A 323 14.87 -34.10 39.19
CA THR A 323 13.93 -34.74 40.11
C THR A 323 14.60 -34.92 41.46
N ILE A 324 13.97 -34.40 42.52
CA ILE A 324 14.42 -34.56 43.91
C ILE A 324 13.35 -35.35 44.65
N LYS A 325 13.74 -36.41 45.34
CA LYS A 325 12.88 -37.20 46.22
C LYS A 325 13.50 -37.25 47.61
N GLU A 326 12.71 -36.95 48.62
CA GLU A 326 13.10 -37.02 50.03
C GLU A 326 12.08 -37.88 50.79
N GLY A 327 12.56 -38.69 51.72
CA GLY A 327 11.72 -39.52 52.57
C GLY A 327 12.35 -39.73 53.95
N ASN A 328 11.53 -39.70 55.00
CA ASN A 328 11.95 -39.90 56.40
C ASN A 328 11.00 -40.90 57.07
N ILE A 329 11.54 -41.81 57.87
CA ILE A 329 10.82 -42.84 58.62
C ILE A 329 11.37 -42.85 60.05
N GLU A 330 10.49 -42.83 61.04
CA GLU A 330 10.83 -42.92 62.47
C GLU A 330 9.85 -43.87 63.16
N GLU A 331 10.36 -44.80 63.95
CA GLU A 331 9.59 -45.81 64.68
C GLU A 331 10.25 -46.08 66.04
N LEU A 332 9.44 -46.24 67.09
CA LEU A 332 9.87 -46.59 68.44
C LEU A 332 8.97 -47.69 68.99
N GLY A 333 9.55 -48.66 69.69
CA GLY A 333 8.86 -49.81 70.24
C GLY A 333 9.39 -50.24 71.60
N ILE A 334 8.54 -50.93 72.35
CA ILE A 334 8.83 -51.47 73.68
C ILE A 334 8.20 -52.85 73.84
N ARG A 335 8.98 -53.80 74.34
CA ARG A 335 8.50 -55.11 74.78
C ARG A 335 8.98 -55.33 76.20
N TRP A 336 8.11 -55.74 77.13
CA TRP A 336 8.58 -56.08 78.47
C TRP A 336 7.69 -57.13 79.10
N GLY A 337 8.29 -57.94 79.97
CA GLY A 337 7.64 -59.04 80.67
C GLY A 337 8.14 -59.13 82.10
N TYR A 338 7.26 -59.55 83.00
CA TYR A 338 7.56 -59.78 84.40
C TYR A 338 6.93 -61.10 84.82
N THR A 339 7.74 -61.97 85.41
CA THR A 339 7.29 -63.23 86.00
C THR A 339 7.92 -63.41 87.37
N SER A 340 7.14 -63.78 88.38
CA SER A 340 7.66 -64.11 89.71
C SER A 340 6.88 -65.25 90.34
N ILE A 341 7.60 -66.21 90.90
CA ILE A 341 7.04 -67.35 91.62
C ILE A 341 7.40 -67.22 93.10
N HIS A 342 6.39 -67.12 93.97
CA HIS A 342 6.57 -67.04 95.42
C HIS A 342 5.69 -68.07 96.13
N GLY A 343 6.26 -69.25 96.41
CA GLY A 343 5.51 -70.38 96.98
C GLY A 343 4.40 -70.82 96.03
N ASP A 344 3.15 -70.78 96.51
CA ASP A 344 1.96 -71.17 95.73
C ASP A 344 1.38 -70.03 94.87
N THR A 345 2.04 -68.87 94.81
CA THR A 345 1.59 -67.70 94.03
C THR A 345 2.51 -67.42 92.85
N THR A 346 1.96 -67.40 91.64
CA THR A 346 2.67 -67.01 90.42
C THR A 346 2.03 -65.75 89.85
N ILE A 347 2.86 -64.74 89.58
CA ILE A 347 2.46 -63.49 88.91
C ILE A 347 3.23 -63.44 87.60
N GLY A 348 2.51 -63.24 86.51
CA GLY A 348 3.04 -63.28 85.15
C GLY A 348 2.07 -62.62 84.17
N SER A 349 2.43 -62.65 82.89
CA SER A 349 1.77 -61.88 81.84
C SER A 349 0.42 -62.45 81.40
N THR A 350 0.33 -63.77 81.21
CA THR A 350 -0.90 -64.47 80.82
C THR A 350 -1.18 -65.65 81.75
N ILE A 351 -2.37 -66.25 81.62
CA ILE A 351 -2.76 -67.44 82.41
C ILE A 351 -1.87 -68.62 82.00
N GLU A 352 -1.64 -68.75 80.70
CA GLU A 352 -0.80 -69.76 80.06
C GLU A 352 0.66 -69.64 80.55
N GLY A 353 1.21 -68.42 80.58
CA GLY A 353 2.54 -68.16 81.12
C GLY A 353 2.68 -68.49 82.62
N ASN A 354 1.65 -68.20 83.42
CA ASN A 354 1.62 -68.55 84.85
C ASN A 354 1.56 -70.07 85.09
N LEU A 355 0.75 -70.78 84.31
CA LEU A 355 0.58 -72.23 84.42
C LEU A 355 1.90 -72.95 84.10
N ALA A 356 2.54 -72.55 83.00
CA ALA A 356 3.81 -73.10 82.56
C ALA A 356 4.97 -72.79 83.54
N SER A 357 5.04 -71.57 84.06
CA SER A 357 6.02 -71.17 85.09
C SER A 357 5.89 -71.97 86.38
N SER A 358 4.68 -72.44 86.69
CA SER A 358 4.38 -73.27 87.86
C SER A 358 4.63 -74.77 87.61
N GLY A 359 5.17 -75.15 86.45
CA GLY A 359 5.46 -76.54 86.07
C GLY A 359 4.21 -77.37 85.74
N ILE A 360 3.07 -76.73 85.54
CA ILE A 360 1.80 -77.36 85.18
C ILE A 360 1.58 -77.11 83.68
N GLY A 361 1.29 -78.15 82.89
CA GLY A 361 1.03 -78.01 81.44
C GLY A 361 2.29 -78.03 80.55
N GLY A 362 3.10 -79.11 80.66
CA GLY A 362 4.39 -79.29 79.97
C GLY A 362 4.39 -79.19 78.44
N GLY A 363 4.40 -77.98 77.92
CA GLY A 363 4.68 -77.61 76.54
C GLY A 363 5.59 -76.38 76.46
N GLU A 364 6.09 -76.10 75.26
CA GLU A 364 6.81 -74.86 74.94
C GLU A 364 5.84 -73.67 75.05
N VAL A 365 6.25 -72.60 75.72
CA VAL A 365 5.43 -71.40 75.94
C VAL A 365 5.81 -70.37 74.89
N ASP A 366 4.81 -69.77 74.22
CA ASP A 366 5.07 -68.69 73.27
C ASP A 366 5.68 -67.49 74.00
N ILE A 367 6.64 -66.82 73.36
CA ILE A 367 7.26 -65.62 73.92
C ILE A 367 6.22 -64.52 74.16
N ASP A 368 5.14 -64.49 73.36
CA ASP A 368 4.04 -63.55 73.51
C ASP A 368 3.25 -63.77 74.82
N ASP A 369 3.25 -64.99 75.37
CA ASP A 369 2.63 -65.32 76.66
C ASP A 369 3.49 -64.91 77.87
N LEU A 370 4.78 -64.61 77.65
CA LEU A 370 5.70 -64.16 78.69
C LEU A 370 5.77 -62.63 78.79
N LEU A 371 5.33 -61.90 77.77
CA LEU A 371 5.41 -60.44 77.70
C LEU A 371 4.13 -59.78 78.22
N ASN A 372 4.26 -58.81 79.13
CA ASN A 372 3.15 -57.96 79.59
C ASN A 372 2.79 -56.91 78.54
N VAL A 373 3.80 -56.37 77.83
CA VAL A 373 3.63 -55.43 76.73
C VAL A 373 4.46 -55.92 75.55
N ASN A 374 3.83 -55.94 74.38
CA ASN A 374 4.43 -56.41 73.14
C ASN A 374 4.20 -55.39 72.01
N LEU A 375 4.83 -54.21 72.14
CA LEU A 375 4.74 -53.11 71.17
C LEU A 375 6.11 -52.85 70.54
N GLY A 376 6.80 -53.92 70.14
CA GLY A 376 8.04 -53.82 69.38
C GLY A 376 7.80 -53.18 68.02
N THR A 377 8.81 -52.53 67.48
CA THR A 377 8.82 -52.03 66.09
C THR A 377 8.55 -53.16 65.11
N LEU A 378 7.74 -52.90 64.08
CA LEU A 378 7.38 -53.87 63.04
C LEU A 378 8.37 -53.92 61.88
N SER A 379 9.27 -52.93 61.80
CA SER A 379 10.26 -52.83 60.73
C SER A 379 11.45 -53.78 60.93
N ASP A 380 11.79 -54.56 59.89
CA ASP A 380 12.89 -55.55 59.89
C ASP A 380 14.29 -54.96 60.21
N ASN A 381 14.47 -53.65 60.01
CA ASN A 381 15.74 -52.94 60.22
C ASN A 381 15.82 -52.16 61.53
N ALA A 382 14.82 -52.29 62.41
CA ALA A 382 14.87 -51.62 63.71
C ALA A 382 15.97 -52.24 64.59
N ALA A 383 16.75 -51.39 65.25
CA ALA A 383 17.72 -51.84 66.24
C ALA A 383 16.98 -52.04 67.57
N SER A 384 17.32 -53.09 68.32
CA SER A 384 16.79 -53.30 69.67
C SER A 384 17.88 -53.50 70.71
N ILE A 385 17.54 -53.18 71.96
CA ILE A 385 18.36 -53.42 73.15
C ILE A 385 17.48 -54.02 74.23
N ALA A 386 17.89 -55.17 74.76
CA ALA A 386 17.18 -55.88 75.81
C ALA A 386 17.98 -55.91 77.12
N PHE A 387 17.27 -55.72 78.23
CA PHE A 387 17.76 -55.82 79.59
C PHE A 387 16.98 -56.93 80.29
N GLN A 388 17.69 -57.81 80.97
CA GLN A 388 17.11 -58.90 81.72
C GLN A 388 17.63 -58.89 83.16
N VAL A 389 16.71 -59.01 84.11
CA VAL A 389 17.01 -59.20 85.53
C VAL A 389 16.43 -60.53 85.96
N ALA A 390 17.31 -61.49 86.24
CA ALA A 390 16.94 -62.82 86.72
C ALA A 390 17.46 -63.03 88.15
N SER A 391 16.55 -63.27 89.09
CA SER A 391 16.86 -63.64 90.47
C SER A 391 16.53 -65.11 90.69
N LEU A 392 17.57 -65.95 90.76
CA LEU A 392 17.43 -67.40 90.96
C LEU A 392 16.95 -67.77 92.37
N GLY A 393 17.15 -66.90 93.36
CA GLY A 393 16.72 -67.16 94.74
C GLY A 393 15.24 -66.84 95.00
N SER A 394 14.67 -65.91 94.24
CA SER A 394 13.27 -65.47 94.37
C SER A 394 12.39 -65.87 93.18
N ASN A 395 12.94 -66.65 92.24
CA ASN A 395 12.30 -67.02 90.97
C ASN A 395 11.61 -65.85 90.27
N THR A 396 12.29 -64.70 90.21
CA THR A 396 11.80 -63.47 89.57
C THR A 396 12.57 -63.21 88.28
N LEU A 397 11.85 -62.94 87.20
CA LEU A 397 12.36 -62.56 85.89
C LEU A 397 11.70 -61.26 85.43
N LEU A 398 12.51 -60.30 85.02
CA LEU A 398 12.06 -59.08 84.37
C LEU A 398 12.84 -58.89 83.09
N ASP A 399 12.12 -58.79 81.97
CA ASP A 399 12.66 -58.54 80.65
C ASP A 399 12.15 -57.20 80.15
N LEU A 400 13.02 -56.36 79.60
CA LEU A 400 12.70 -55.08 78.97
C LEU A 400 13.52 -54.93 77.69
N GLU A 401 12.86 -54.88 76.56
CA GLU A 401 13.43 -54.60 75.25
C GLU A 401 12.89 -53.28 74.70
N LEU A 402 13.78 -52.41 74.25
CA LEU A 402 13.46 -51.20 73.51
C LEU A 402 13.92 -51.39 72.07
N SER A 403 13.08 -51.02 71.11
CA SER A 403 13.46 -51.03 69.70
C SER A 403 13.20 -49.67 69.04
N ALA A 404 14.04 -49.31 68.08
CA ALA A 404 13.98 -48.02 67.40
C ALA A 404 14.47 -48.13 65.95
N LEU A 405 13.82 -47.40 65.06
CA LEU A 405 14.25 -47.20 63.68
C LEU A 405 14.18 -45.72 63.35
N GLN A 406 15.25 -45.19 62.76
CA GLN A 406 15.24 -43.90 62.08
C GLN A 406 15.94 -44.06 60.74
N SER A 407 15.28 -43.67 59.66
CA SER A 407 15.80 -43.80 58.30
C SER A 407 15.49 -42.55 57.49
N GLU A 408 16.51 -41.99 56.85
CA GLU A 408 16.40 -40.85 55.95
C GLU A 408 16.86 -41.29 54.55
N SER A 409 16.11 -40.90 53.52
CA SER A 409 16.43 -41.18 52.12
C SER A 409 16.33 -39.91 51.27
N LYS A 410 17.33 -39.71 50.40
CA LYS A 410 17.41 -38.60 49.45
C LYS A 410 17.84 -39.14 48.10
N ALA A 411 17.15 -38.75 47.03
CA ALA A 411 17.52 -39.09 45.66
C ALA A 411 17.40 -37.86 44.75
N GLU A 412 18.46 -37.57 44.02
CA GLU A 412 18.50 -36.55 42.98
C GLU A 412 18.78 -37.22 41.63
N ILE A 413 17.92 -36.95 40.65
CA ILE A 413 18.05 -37.46 39.28
C ILE A 413 18.10 -36.27 38.34
N ILE A 414 19.17 -36.16 37.55
CA ILE A 414 19.35 -35.14 36.54
C ILE A 414 19.38 -35.81 35.17
N SER A 415 18.54 -35.33 34.25
CA SER A 415 18.49 -35.79 32.87
C SER A 415 18.63 -34.61 31.93
N SER A 416 19.58 -34.68 30.99
CA SER A 416 19.82 -33.62 30.00
C SER A 416 19.76 -34.16 28.55
N PRO A 417 18.57 -34.47 28.01
CA PRO A 417 18.46 -34.86 26.61
C PRO A 417 18.80 -33.68 25.69
N VAL A 418 19.58 -33.97 24.65
CA VAL A 418 19.95 -33.03 23.60
C VAL A 418 19.35 -33.49 22.28
N LEU A 419 18.69 -32.58 21.58
CA LEU A 419 18.15 -32.79 20.25
C LEU A 419 18.79 -31.80 19.28
N SER A 420 19.38 -32.32 18.22
CA SER A 420 19.76 -31.55 17.03
C SER A 420 18.85 -32.00 15.90
N PRO A 421 17.77 -31.27 15.59
CA PRO A 421 16.88 -31.65 14.51
C PRO A 421 17.68 -31.75 13.21
N PRO A 422 17.49 -32.81 12.41
CA PRO A 422 18.11 -32.89 11.11
C PRO A 422 17.63 -31.69 10.29
N ILE A 423 18.58 -31.05 9.64
CA ILE A 423 18.28 -30.01 8.70
C ILE A 423 17.44 -30.65 7.59
N LYS A 424 16.29 -30.08 7.23
CA LYS A 424 15.50 -30.52 6.06
C LYS A 424 16.22 -30.27 4.72
N SER A 425 17.51 -29.94 4.74
CA SER A 425 18.40 -29.98 3.58
C SER A 425 18.86 -31.42 3.36
N ARG A 426 18.94 -31.80 2.09
CA ARG A 426 19.45 -33.05 1.52
C ARG A 426 20.01 -34.12 2.52
N PRO A 427 19.47 -35.36 2.52
CA PRO A 427 20.23 -36.49 3.05
C PRO A 427 21.47 -36.70 2.15
N ILE A 428 22.65 -36.72 2.78
CA ILE A 428 23.95 -36.90 2.11
C ILE A 428 23.97 -38.18 1.28
#